data_AF-A0A349J476-F1
#
_entry.id   AF-A0A349J476-F1
#
_cell.length_a   1.000
_cell.length_b   1.000
_cell.length_c   1.000
_cell.angle_alpha   90.00
_cell.angle_beta   90.00
_cell.angle_gamma   90.00
#
_symmetry.space_group_name_H-M   'P 1'
#
loop_
_entity.id
_entity.type
_entity.pdbx_description
1 polymer ?
#
loop_
_entity_poly.entity_id
_entity_poly.type
_entity_poly.pdbx_seq_one_letter_code
_entity_poly.pdbx_strand_id
1 'polypeptide(L)' 'MEALGGLGGVSLMSQIIGTFVGCGFAAIAGALVYGALKQTLGIRLSEEEEQQGADLSIHKIAANPETGIG' A
#
# COMPACT_ATOMS: atom_id res chain seq x y z
N MET A 1 4.43 -40.13 5.48
CA MET A 1 3.34 -39.26 4.99
C MET A 1 3.09 -38.16 6.02
N GLU A 2 4.09 -37.31 6.24
CA GLU A 2 4.07 -36.26 7.28
C GLU A 2 4.42 -34.89 6.67
N ALA A 3 4.35 -34.80 5.32
CA ALA A 3 4.74 -33.62 4.55
C ALA A 3 3.56 -32.74 4.11
N LEU A 4 2.31 -33.20 4.31
CA LEU A 4 1.08 -32.46 3.94
C LEU A 4 0.23 -32.05 5.16
N GLY A 5 0.66 -32.41 6.37
CA GLY A 5 0.15 -31.87 7.63
C GLY A 5 1.05 -30.70 8.03
N GLY A 6 0.80 -29.52 7.47
CA GLY A 6 1.62 -28.33 7.69
C GLY A 6 1.76 -27.99 9.17
N LEU A 7 2.82 -27.26 9.53
CA LEU A 7 3.17 -26.77 10.88
C LEU A 7 1.95 -26.78 11.83
N GLY A 8 1.77 -27.85 12.62
CA GLY A 8 0.67 -27.99 13.57
C GLY A 8 -0.43 -29.04 13.27
N GLY A 9 -0.31 -29.88 12.24
CA GLY A 9 -1.23 -31.02 12.02
C GLY A 9 -2.53 -30.67 11.27
N VAL A 10 -2.58 -29.52 10.59
CA VAL A 10 -3.71 -29.09 9.76
C VAL A 10 -3.57 -29.53 8.30
N SER A 11 -4.70 -29.83 7.65
CA SER A 11 -4.73 -30.30 6.25
C SER A 11 -4.20 -29.26 5.27
N LEU A 12 -3.52 -29.68 4.19
CA LEU A 12 -3.05 -28.78 3.13
C LEU A 12 -4.20 -27.97 2.50
N MET A 13 -5.37 -28.57 2.29
CA MET A 13 -6.53 -27.87 1.73
C MET A 13 -7.02 -26.73 2.63
N SER A 14 -7.03 -26.93 3.95
CA SER A 14 -7.37 -25.89 4.92
C SER A 14 -6.39 -24.71 4.85
N GLN A 15 -5.09 -24.96 4.65
CA GLN A 15 -4.07 -23.93 4.52
C GLN A 15 -4.21 -23.12 3.22
N ILE A 16 -4.53 -23.79 2.10
CA ILE A 16 -4.78 -23.13 0.82
C ILE A 16 -6.01 -22.22 0.93
N ILE A 17 -7.12 -22.74 1.45
CA ILE A 17 -8.35 -21.97 1.64
C ILE A 17 -8.10 -20.80 2.59
N GLY A 18 -7.44 -21.04 3.73
CA GLY A 18 -7.11 -20.00 4.70
C GLY A 18 -6.26 -18.87 4.10
N THR A 19 -5.28 -19.22 3.27
CA THR A 19 -4.44 -18.24 2.55
C THR A 19 -5.29 -17.37 1.63
N PHE A 20 -6.13 -17.97 0.77
CA PHE A 20 -6.97 -17.19 -0.14
C PHE A 20 -7.98 -16.32 0.59
N VAL A 21 -8.59 -16.83 1.66
CA VAL A 21 -9.50 -16.05 2.51
C VAL A 21 -8.76 -14.87 3.16
N GLY A 22 -7.58 -15.10 3.71
CA GLY A 22 -6.76 -14.06 4.33
C GLY A 22 -6.33 -12.98 3.33
N CYS A 23 -5.83 -13.39 2.16
CA CYS A 23 -5.46 -12.46 1.08
C CYS A 23 -6.68 -11.67 0.57
N GLY A 24 -7.82 -12.34 0.36
CA GLY A 24 -9.06 -11.70 -0.07
C GLY A 24 -9.56 -10.68 0.96
N PHE A 25 -9.55 -11.05 2.24
CA PHE A 25 -9.90 -10.13 3.34
C PHE A 25 -8.97 -8.92 3.38
N ALA A 26 -7.65 -9.13 3.32
CA ALA A 26 -6.67 -8.05 3.33
C ALA A 26 -6.85 -7.09 2.13
N ALA A 27 -7.12 -7.64 0.94
CA ALA A 27 -7.37 -6.85 -0.26
C ALA A 27 -8.64 -5.99 -0.12
N ILE A 28 -9.75 -6.57 0.35
CA ILE A 28 -11.02 -5.86 0.54
C ILE A 28 -10.88 -4.79 1.62
N ALA A 29 -10.33 -5.15 2.80
CA ALA A 29 -10.15 -4.21 3.90
C ALA A 29 -9.21 -3.07 3.51
N GLY A 30 -8.09 -3.38 2.85
CA GLY A 30 -7.16 -2.37 2.33
C GLY A 30 -7.84 -1.44 1.33
N ALA A 31 -8.56 -1.98 0.35
CA ALA A 31 -9.28 -1.18 -0.64
C ALA A 31 -10.32 -0.25 0.00
N LEU A 32 -11.07 -0.71 1.00
CA LEU A 32 -12.03 0.10 1.73
C LEU A 32 -11.36 1.22 2.52
N VAL A 33 -10.31 0.90 3.30
CA VAL A 33 -9.61 1.90 4.12
C VAL A 33 -8.91 2.93 3.25
N TYR A 34 -8.08 2.50 2.29
CA TYR A 34 -7.36 3.42 1.41
C TYR A 34 -8.31 4.16 0.47
N GLY A 35 -9.41 3.53 0.04
CA GLY A 35 -10.45 4.17 -0.76
C GLY A 35 -11.16 5.30 -0.01
N ALA A 36 -11.55 5.04 1.24
CA ALA A 36 -12.15 6.06 2.10
C ALA A 36 -11.18 7.23 2.33
N LEU A 37 -9.93 6.94 2.73
CA LEU A 37 -8.91 7.97 2.92
C LEU A 37 -8.65 8.79 1.65
N LYS A 38 -8.61 8.14 0.48
CA LYS A 38 -8.46 8.83 -0.80
C LYS A 38 -9.61 9.80 -1.08
N GLN A 39 -10.85 9.42 -0.78
CA GLN A 39 -12.02 10.28 -1.02
C GLN A 39 -12.14 11.42 -0.01
N THR A 40 -11.77 11.19 1.25
CA THR A 40 -11.98 12.19 2.32
C THR A 40 -10.79 13.11 2.54
N LEU A 41 -9.56 12.60 2.43
CA LEU A 41 -8.34 13.34 2.77
C LEU A 41 -7.45 13.62 1.55
N GLY A 42 -7.54 12.81 0.49
CA GLY A 42 -6.59 12.88 -0.62
C GLY A 42 -5.18 12.46 -0.18
N ILE A 43 -4.87 11.17 -0.29
CA ILE A 43 -3.61 10.59 0.23
C ILE A 43 -2.50 10.43 -0.83
N ARG A 44 -2.73 10.90 -2.05
CA ARG A 44 -1.76 10.86 -3.15
C ARG A 44 -1.67 12.23 -3.81
N LEU A 45 -0.46 12.57 -4.24
CA LEU A 45 -0.21 13.73 -5.08
C LEU A 45 -0.85 13.52 -6.45
N SER A 46 -1.22 14.62 -7.10
CA SER A 46 -1.56 14.61 -8.53
C SER A 46 -0.31 14.32 -9.38
N GLU A 47 -0.49 13.89 -10.63
CA GLU A 47 0.63 13.57 -11.52
C GLU A 47 1.59 14.75 -11.72
N GLU A 48 1.04 15.97 -11.80
CA GLU A 48 1.82 17.21 -11.89
C GLU A 48 2.62 17.46 -10.59
N GLU A 49 2.01 17.27 -9.43
CA GLU A 49 2.68 17.43 -8.13
C GLU A 49 3.74 16.35 -7.89
N GLU A 50 3.51 15.12 -8.37
CA GLU A 50 4.53 14.05 -8.35
C GLU A 50 5.70 14.40 -9.29
N GLN A 51 5.43 15.01 -10.44
CA GLN A 51 6.47 15.44 -11.40
C GLN A 51 7.32 16.61 -10.87
N GLN A 52 6.69 17.56 -10.18
CA GLN A 52 7.39 18.67 -9.52
C GLN A 52 8.18 18.23 -8.28
N GLY A 53 7.83 17.08 -7.71
CA GLY A 53 8.47 16.48 -6.54
C GLY A 53 7.80 16.89 -5.22
N ALA A 54 7.73 15.94 -4.28
CA ALA A 54 7.02 16.14 -3.00
C ALA A 54 7.59 17.30 -2.15
N ASP A 55 8.90 17.55 -2.22
CA ASP A 55 9.54 18.64 -1.48
C ASP A 55 9.02 20.01 -1.94
N LEU A 56 8.79 20.18 -3.24
CA LEU A 56 8.22 21.43 -3.78
C LEU A 56 6.70 21.46 -3.62
N SER A 57 6.02 20.35 -3.92
CA SER A 57 4.55 20.25 -3.95
C SER A 57 3.90 20.27 -2.56
N ILE A 58 4.53 19.63 -1.56
CA ILE A 58 4.02 19.56 -0.18
C ILE A 58 4.76 20.56 0.71
N HIS A 59 6.09 20.56 0.67
CA HIS A 59 6.93 21.30 1.62
C HIS A 59 7.39 22.67 1.14
N LYS A 60 7.19 23.02 -0.14
CA LYS A 60 7.59 24.30 -0.78
C LYS A 60 9.08 24.62 -0.63
N ILE A 61 9.92 23.61 -0.57
CA ILE A 61 11.37 23.76 -0.48
C ILE A 61 11.97 23.21 -1.77
N ALA A 62 12.89 23.99 -2.36
CA ALA A 62 13.67 23.49 -3.49
C ALA A 62 14.58 22.37 -2.99
N ALA A 63 14.49 21.19 -3.62
CA ALA A 63 15.34 20.04 -3.29
C ALA A 63 16.84 20.34 -3.55
N ASN A 64 17.13 21.38 -4.35
CA ASN A 64 18.48 21.75 -4.74
C ASN A 64 18.73 23.25 -4.53
N PRO A 65 19.80 23.65 -3.80
CA PRO A 65 20.06 25.04 -3.44
C PRO A 65 20.45 25.93 -4.64
N GLU A 66 21.12 25.41 -5.68
CA GLU A 66 21.53 26.21 -6.83
C GLU A 66 20.39 26.60 -7.80
N THR A 67 19.22 25.99 -7.67
CA THR A 67 18.04 26.30 -8.51
C THR A 67 17.09 27.30 -7.84
N GLY A 68 17.41 27.73 -6.62
CA GLY A 68 16.53 28.51 -5.73
C GLY A 68 16.91 29.97 -5.51
N ILE A 69 17.83 30.54 -6.27
CA ILE A 69 18.21 31.97 -6.15
C ILE A 69 18.52 32.55 -7.53
N GLY A 70 17.52 33.24 -8.08
CA GLY A 70 17.75 34.44 -8.89
C GLY A 70 17.76 35.64 -7.97
#